data_AF-A0A7U3VTM5-F1
#
_entry.id   AF-A0A7U3VTM5-F1
#
_cell.length_a   1.000
_cell.length_b   1.000
_cell.length_c   1.000
_cell.angle_alpha   90.00
_cell.angle_beta   90.00
_cell.angle_gamma   90.00
#
_symmetry.space_group_name_H-M   'P 1'
#
loop_
_entity.id
_entity.type
_entity.pdbx_description
1 polymer ?
#
loop_
_entity_poly.entity_id
_entity_poly.type
_entity_poly.pdbx_seq_one_letter_code
_entity_poly.pdbx_strand_id
1 'polypeptide(L)'
;MLGMILAAGRGKRMMPLTKNTPKPLIKVQGLTLIEHSINALKNAGISKIVINISYLDEQIKSYLGNGSKFGVNIHYSNESKGALETAGGIMKALPLLGIKPFVVINSDVLCDYDLSNLTLPTNSLAHLVLIDNPKHNPAGDFSLNDTQLILTNKKTYTFSGVGVYRPDLFKPYLFEEKLALSKVLKATIAKNQISAEHYAGYWQDIGTPERLELANKQARLNVK
;
A
#
# COMPACT_ATOMS: atom_id res chain seq x y z
N MET A 1 15.65 4.26 4.13
CA MET A 1 14.77 3.36 3.35
C MET A 1 13.94 4.20 2.40
N LEU A 2 13.44 3.66 1.29
CA LEU A 2 12.48 4.37 0.43
C LEU A 2 11.06 3.83 0.69
N GLY A 3 10.06 4.66 0.44
CA GLY A 3 8.66 4.29 0.52
C GLY A 3 7.97 4.44 -0.83
N MET A 4 6.98 3.60 -1.09
CA MET A 4 6.08 3.72 -2.24
C MET A 4 4.64 3.82 -1.75
N ILE A 5 3.88 4.76 -2.32
CA ILE A 5 2.44 4.84 -2.11
C ILE A 5 1.74 4.44 -3.41
N LEU A 6 0.84 3.45 -3.31
CA LEU A 6 0.05 2.97 -4.43
C LEU A 6 -1.22 3.83 -4.59
N ALA A 7 -1.22 4.73 -5.57
CA ALA A 7 -2.22 5.79 -5.77
C ALA A 7 -2.80 5.86 -7.20
N ALA A 8 -2.46 4.92 -8.08
CA ALA A 8 -2.91 4.90 -9.49
C ALA A 8 -4.38 4.45 -9.69
N GLY A 9 -5.05 3.95 -8.64
CA GLY A 9 -6.39 3.37 -8.75
C GLY A 9 -7.48 4.40 -9.10
N ARG A 10 -8.35 4.07 -10.07
CA ARG A 10 -9.49 4.94 -10.47
C ARG A 10 -10.54 5.13 -9.38
N GLY A 11 -10.62 4.24 -8.40
CA GLY A 11 -11.60 4.34 -7.32
C GLY A 11 -13.05 4.16 -7.75
N LYS A 12 -13.35 3.34 -8.78
CA LYS A 12 -14.72 3.20 -9.35
C LYS A 12 -15.82 2.93 -8.31
N ARG A 13 -15.51 2.21 -7.23
CA ARG A 13 -16.45 1.90 -6.12
C ARG A 13 -16.74 3.10 -5.20
N MET A 14 -16.02 4.22 -5.37
CA MET A 14 -16.17 5.48 -4.63
C MET A 14 -16.98 6.53 -5.41
N MET A 15 -17.54 6.19 -6.57
CA MET A 15 -18.39 7.13 -7.31
C MET A 15 -19.64 7.49 -6.48
N PRO A 16 -20.12 8.74 -6.53
CA PRO A 16 -19.67 9.84 -7.40
C PRO A 16 -18.47 10.64 -6.86
N LEU A 17 -17.96 10.36 -5.66
CA LEU A 17 -16.88 11.13 -5.03
C LEU A 17 -15.63 11.17 -5.90
N THR A 18 -15.33 10.08 -6.60
CA THR A 18 -14.15 9.99 -7.48
C THR A 18 -14.38 10.44 -8.91
N LYS A 19 -15.50 11.12 -9.21
CA LYS A 19 -15.78 11.60 -10.58
C LYS A 19 -14.78 12.69 -11.02
N ASN A 20 -14.51 13.62 -10.12
CA ASN A 20 -13.67 14.80 -10.37
C ASN A 20 -12.51 14.93 -9.37
N THR A 21 -12.40 14.02 -8.41
CA THR A 21 -11.35 14.00 -7.38
C THR A 21 -10.69 12.61 -7.36
N PRO A 22 -9.38 12.48 -7.56
CA PRO A 22 -8.74 11.17 -7.48
C PRO A 22 -8.88 10.61 -6.07
N LYS A 23 -9.10 9.29 -5.95
CA LYS A 23 -9.32 8.61 -4.66
C LYS A 23 -8.29 9.01 -3.58
N PRO A 24 -6.98 9.07 -3.85
CA PRO A 24 -5.98 9.47 -2.85
C PRO A 24 -6.18 10.89 -2.26
N LEU A 25 -6.88 11.78 -2.96
CA LEU A 25 -7.18 13.15 -2.49
C LEU A 25 -8.54 13.27 -1.78
N ILE A 26 -9.28 12.17 -1.61
CA ILE A 26 -10.49 12.16 -0.79
C ILE A 26 -10.10 12.32 0.67
N LYS A 27 -10.83 13.19 1.40
CA LYS A 27 -10.56 13.47 2.80
C LYS A 27 -11.26 12.49 3.74
N VAL A 28 -10.54 12.08 4.77
CA VAL A 28 -11.04 11.31 5.90
C VAL A 28 -10.39 11.84 7.17
N GLN A 29 -11.22 12.18 8.16
CA GLN A 29 -10.80 12.81 9.42
C GLN A 29 -9.92 14.06 9.20
N GLY A 30 -10.32 14.92 8.26
CA GLY A 30 -9.67 16.21 7.97
C GLY A 30 -8.49 16.17 7.00
N LEU A 31 -7.81 15.02 6.86
CA LEU A 31 -6.67 14.83 5.94
C LEU A 31 -7.08 14.02 4.72
N THR A 32 -6.40 14.22 3.60
CA THR A 32 -6.53 13.36 2.42
C THR A 32 -5.97 11.96 2.72
N LEU A 33 -6.52 10.95 2.07
CA LEU A 33 -6.05 9.56 2.20
C LEU A 33 -4.54 9.42 1.96
N ILE A 34 -4.00 10.14 0.97
CA ILE A 34 -2.56 10.13 0.69
C ILE A 34 -1.72 10.85 1.74
N GLU A 35 -2.27 11.89 2.39
CA GLU A 35 -1.59 12.56 3.51
C GLU A 35 -1.41 11.63 4.70
N HIS A 36 -2.40 10.78 5.00
CA HIS A 36 -2.26 9.74 6.03
C HIS A 36 -1.08 8.81 5.71
N SER A 37 -0.96 8.33 4.47
CA SER A 37 0.16 7.47 4.05
C SER A 37 1.51 8.20 4.08
N ILE A 38 1.57 9.47 3.65
CA ILE A 38 2.79 10.30 3.71
C ILE A 38 3.23 10.49 5.16
N ASN A 39 2.30 10.81 6.06
CA ASN A 39 2.58 11.00 7.48
C ASN A 39 3.08 9.71 8.13
N ALA A 40 2.46 8.56 7.82
CA ALA A 40 2.92 7.27 8.32
C ALA A 40 4.37 6.97 7.90
N LEU A 41 4.70 7.15 6.61
CA LEU A 41 6.06 6.96 6.11
C LEU A 41 7.06 7.93 6.76
N LYS A 42 6.69 9.21 6.86
CA LYS A 42 7.51 10.24 7.50
C LYS A 42 7.80 9.91 8.96
N ASN A 43 6.79 9.47 9.72
CA ASN A 43 6.93 9.12 11.13
C ASN A 43 7.88 7.92 11.33
N ALA A 44 7.97 7.03 10.35
CA ALA A 44 8.97 5.96 10.31
C ALA A 44 10.35 6.38 9.75
N GLY A 45 10.60 7.69 9.59
CA GLY A 45 11.87 8.23 9.08
C GLY A 45 12.06 8.06 7.57
N ILE A 46 11.01 7.74 6.81
CA ILE A 46 11.06 7.57 5.36
C ILE A 46 10.67 8.89 4.68
N SER A 47 11.68 9.65 4.27
CA SER A 47 11.49 10.96 3.63
C SER A 47 11.59 10.93 2.10
N LYS A 48 11.97 9.81 1.48
CA LYS A 48 12.00 9.64 0.01
C LYS A 48 10.86 8.71 -0.40
N ILE A 49 9.86 9.27 -1.09
CA ILE A 49 8.60 8.60 -1.42
C ILE A 49 8.41 8.57 -2.93
N VAL A 50 8.08 7.40 -3.47
CA VAL A 50 7.64 7.23 -4.84
C VAL A 50 6.13 7.04 -4.85
N ILE A 51 5.40 7.75 -5.71
CA ILE A 51 3.95 7.65 -5.82
C ILE A 51 3.60 7.27 -7.24
N ASN A 52 2.92 6.13 -7.44
CA ASN A 52 2.40 5.82 -8.77
C ASN A 52 1.08 6.54 -9.01
N ILE A 53 0.88 7.06 -10.23
CA ILE A 53 -0.26 7.90 -10.59
C ILE A 53 -0.78 7.51 -11.96
N SER A 54 -2.10 7.60 -12.17
CA SER A 54 -2.72 7.30 -13.47
C SER A 54 -3.96 8.16 -13.70
N TYR A 55 -5.03 7.93 -12.92
CA TYR A 55 -6.28 8.67 -13.03
C TYR A 55 -6.22 10.02 -12.34
N LEU A 56 -6.55 11.11 -13.07
CA LEU A 56 -6.48 12.51 -12.59
C LEU A 56 -5.12 12.84 -11.96
N ASP A 57 -4.04 12.35 -12.57
CA ASP A 57 -2.68 12.42 -12.06
C ASP A 57 -2.17 13.86 -11.88
N GLU A 58 -2.54 14.78 -12.78
CA GLU A 58 -2.22 16.21 -12.65
C GLU A 58 -2.76 16.84 -11.36
N GLN A 59 -3.93 16.40 -10.87
CA GLN A 59 -4.45 16.89 -9.58
C GLN A 59 -3.59 16.40 -8.41
N ILE A 60 -3.11 15.15 -8.47
CA ILE A 60 -2.22 14.59 -7.44
C ILE A 60 -0.90 15.37 -7.43
N LYS A 61 -0.29 15.60 -8.61
CA LYS A 61 0.97 16.38 -8.73
C LYS A 61 0.80 17.81 -8.25
N SER A 62 -0.27 18.49 -8.67
CA SER A 62 -0.57 19.87 -8.27
C SER A 62 -0.75 19.98 -6.75
N TYR A 63 -1.48 19.03 -6.15
CA TYR A 63 -1.70 19.02 -4.72
C TYR A 63 -0.42 18.72 -3.93
N LEU A 64 0.34 17.68 -4.30
CA LEU A 64 1.47 17.20 -3.49
C LEU A 64 2.80 17.91 -3.80
N GLY A 65 2.97 18.45 -5.00
CA GLY A 65 4.21 19.08 -5.45
C GLY A 65 5.40 18.13 -5.38
N ASN A 66 6.55 18.62 -4.93
CA ASN A 66 7.73 17.78 -4.65
C ASN A 66 7.73 17.18 -3.23
N GLY A 67 6.66 17.35 -2.46
CA GLY A 67 6.56 16.87 -1.07
C GLY A 67 7.11 17.80 0.01
N SER A 68 7.76 18.92 -0.36
CA SER A 68 8.39 19.84 0.60
C SER A 68 7.43 20.35 1.68
N LYS A 69 6.16 20.65 1.32
CA LYS A 69 5.11 21.06 2.28
C LYS A 69 4.80 20.01 3.35
N PHE A 70 5.17 18.75 3.13
CA PHE A 70 5.02 17.66 4.09
C PHE A 70 6.35 17.30 4.79
N GLY A 71 7.47 17.90 4.39
CA GLY A 71 8.80 17.54 4.88
C GLY A 71 9.36 16.24 4.30
N VAL A 72 8.95 15.88 3.08
CA VAL A 72 9.44 14.70 2.34
C VAL A 72 9.83 15.10 0.91
N ASN A 73 10.47 14.19 0.17
CA ASN A 73 10.77 14.31 -1.25
C ASN A 73 9.96 13.26 -2.02
N ILE A 74 9.10 13.74 -2.93
CA ILE A 74 8.20 12.91 -3.72
C ILE A 74 8.70 12.81 -5.16
N HIS A 75 8.82 11.58 -5.65
CA HIS A 75 8.97 11.24 -7.06
C HIS A 75 7.72 10.54 -7.57
N TYR A 76 7.39 10.75 -8.85
CA TYR A 76 6.18 10.19 -9.44
C TYR A 76 6.50 9.11 -10.47
N SER A 77 5.79 7.98 -10.39
CA SER A 77 5.77 6.92 -11.41
C SER A 77 4.46 7.00 -12.19
N ASN A 78 4.50 7.54 -13.41
CA ASN A 78 3.29 7.76 -14.21
C ASN A 78 2.87 6.50 -14.98
N GLU A 79 1.61 6.08 -14.82
CA GLU A 79 1.00 4.92 -15.46
C GLU A 79 -0.12 5.29 -16.46
N SER A 80 -0.13 6.51 -17.00
CA SER A 80 -1.20 7.00 -17.88
C SER A 80 -1.40 6.18 -19.17
N LYS A 81 -0.43 5.34 -19.54
CA LYS A 81 -0.48 4.47 -20.73
C LYS A 81 -1.16 3.11 -20.52
N GLY A 82 -1.59 2.75 -19.31
CA GLY A 82 -2.30 1.47 -19.09
C GLY A 82 -2.50 1.07 -17.63
N ALA A 83 -3.40 0.11 -17.40
CA ALA A 83 -3.63 -0.46 -16.08
C ALA A 83 -2.58 -1.56 -15.79
N LEU A 84 -1.48 -1.19 -15.14
CA LEU A 84 -0.34 -2.09 -14.85
C LEU A 84 -0.62 -3.09 -13.71
N GLU A 85 -1.74 -2.92 -12.99
CA GLU A 85 -1.99 -3.58 -11.70
C GLU A 85 -0.88 -3.30 -10.67
N THR A 86 -1.02 -3.85 -9.46
CA THR A 86 -0.16 -3.46 -8.34
C THR A 86 1.31 -3.86 -8.55
N ALA A 87 1.61 -5.08 -8.98
CA ALA A 87 3.00 -5.49 -9.18
C ALA A 87 3.61 -4.83 -10.42
N GLY A 88 2.84 -4.66 -11.51
CA GLY A 88 3.33 -3.91 -12.69
C GLY A 88 3.67 -2.46 -12.34
N GLY A 89 2.84 -1.80 -11.52
CA GLY A 89 3.11 -0.45 -11.02
C GLY A 89 4.38 -0.36 -10.15
N ILE A 90 4.58 -1.34 -9.26
CA ILE A 90 5.82 -1.44 -8.46
C ILE A 90 7.03 -1.66 -9.36
N MET A 91 6.94 -2.59 -10.32
CA MET A 91 8.03 -2.89 -11.27
C MET A 91 8.45 -1.66 -12.06
N LYS A 92 7.49 -0.89 -12.56
CA LYS A 92 7.75 0.37 -13.26
C LYS A 92 8.44 1.40 -12.37
N ALA A 93 8.14 1.39 -11.07
CA ALA A 93 8.75 2.30 -10.10
C ALA A 93 10.14 1.84 -9.59
N LEU A 94 10.58 0.60 -9.88
CA LEU A 94 11.87 0.07 -9.40
C LEU A 94 13.08 0.96 -9.72
N PRO A 95 13.21 1.60 -10.91
CA PRO A 95 14.32 2.51 -11.17
C PRO A 95 14.38 3.71 -10.20
N LEU A 96 13.23 4.14 -9.65
CA LEU A 96 13.14 5.21 -8.65
C LEU A 96 13.36 4.69 -7.21
N LEU A 97 13.01 3.42 -6.95
CA LEU A 97 13.13 2.77 -5.64
C LEU A 97 14.55 2.23 -5.37
N GLY A 98 15.31 1.96 -6.43
CA GLY A 98 16.69 1.48 -6.35
C GLY A 98 16.80 0.00 -5.97
N ILE A 99 17.95 -0.38 -5.40
CA ILE A 99 18.33 -1.78 -5.13
C ILE A 99 18.10 -2.23 -3.68
N LYS A 100 17.78 -1.30 -2.77
CA LYS A 100 17.57 -1.61 -1.35
C LYS A 100 16.10 -1.96 -1.10
N PRO A 101 15.77 -2.65 0.01
CA PRO A 101 14.39 -2.85 0.41
C PRO A 101 13.61 -1.53 0.55
N PHE A 102 12.34 -1.58 0.22
CA PHE A 102 11.43 -0.43 0.26
C PHE A 102 10.07 -0.82 0.84
N VAL A 103 9.44 0.14 1.54
CA VAL A 103 8.08 -0.01 2.07
C VAL A 103 7.08 0.31 0.97
N VAL A 104 5.96 -0.40 0.92
CA VAL A 104 4.82 -0.09 0.04
C VAL A 104 3.56 0.00 0.89
N ILE A 105 2.76 1.03 0.64
CA ILE A 105 1.47 1.26 1.29
C ILE A 105 0.41 1.53 0.22
N ASN A 106 -0.75 0.88 0.34
CA ASN A 106 -1.93 1.24 -0.44
C ASN A 106 -2.49 2.58 0.03
N SER A 107 -2.69 3.54 -0.88
CA SER A 107 -3.17 4.88 -0.50
C SER A 107 -4.60 4.89 0.04
N ASP A 108 -5.33 3.79 -0.04
CA ASP A 108 -6.71 3.69 0.46
C ASP A 108 -6.81 3.01 1.82
N VAL A 109 -5.68 2.71 2.45
CA VAL A 109 -5.60 2.11 3.77
C VAL A 109 -5.40 3.19 4.83
N LEU A 110 -6.30 3.23 5.81
CA LEU A 110 -6.05 3.85 7.10
C LEU A 110 -5.58 2.79 8.07
N CYS A 111 -4.40 2.99 8.65
CA CYS A 111 -3.80 2.05 9.59
C CYS A 111 -2.99 2.84 10.61
N ASP A 112 -3.09 2.48 11.89
CA ASP A 112 -2.27 3.06 12.97
C ASP A 112 -1.03 2.22 13.29
N TYR A 113 -0.74 1.20 12.48
CA TYR A 113 0.49 0.42 12.57
C TYR A 113 1.72 1.33 12.43
N ASP A 114 2.63 1.24 13.40
CA ASP A 114 3.89 1.97 13.40
C ASP A 114 4.89 1.30 12.44
N LEU A 115 5.07 1.92 11.28
CA LEU A 115 5.96 1.47 10.22
C LEU A 115 7.44 1.41 10.61
N SER A 116 7.85 2.05 11.72
CA SER A 116 9.23 1.92 12.22
C SER A 116 9.54 0.51 12.72
N ASN A 117 8.52 -0.28 13.08
CA ASN A 117 8.65 -1.68 13.47
C ASN A 117 8.75 -2.64 12.28
N LEU A 118 8.49 -2.14 11.06
CA LEU A 118 8.46 -2.98 9.87
C LEU A 118 9.88 -3.42 9.48
N THR A 119 10.22 -4.67 9.78
CA THR A 119 11.52 -5.25 9.49
C THR A 119 11.41 -6.35 8.44
N LEU A 120 12.42 -6.44 7.57
CA LEU A 120 12.49 -7.48 6.55
C LEU A 120 13.57 -8.51 6.92
N PRO A 121 13.19 -9.75 7.28
CA PRO A 121 14.16 -10.81 7.57
C PRO A 121 15.14 -11.06 6.41
N THR A 122 16.37 -11.46 6.74
CA THR A 122 17.45 -11.65 5.76
C THR A 122 17.09 -12.67 4.68
N ASN A 123 16.38 -13.73 5.06
CA ASN A 123 16.01 -14.85 4.18
C ASN A 123 14.65 -14.64 3.47
N SER A 124 14.00 -13.50 3.67
CA SER A 124 12.71 -13.18 3.03
C SER A 124 12.87 -12.12 1.95
N LEU A 125 12.09 -12.28 0.88
CA LEU A 125 11.94 -11.31 -0.21
C LEU A 125 10.87 -10.25 0.11
N ALA A 126 9.93 -10.56 0.99
CA ALA A 126 8.98 -9.59 1.52
C ALA A 126 8.59 -9.91 2.97
N HIS A 127 8.12 -8.89 3.68
CA HIS A 127 7.45 -8.99 4.95
C HIS A 127 6.13 -8.22 4.88
N LEU A 128 5.00 -8.89 5.14
CA LEU A 128 3.66 -8.31 5.01
C LEU A 128 3.00 -8.12 6.37
N VAL A 129 2.27 -7.02 6.53
CA VAL A 129 1.39 -6.84 7.69
C VAL A 129 0.03 -7.44 7.35
N LEU A 130 -0.43 -8.40 8.15
CA LEU A 130 -1.74 -9.02 8.04
C LEU A 130 -2.69 -8.47 9.11
N ILE A 131 -3.99 -8.46 8.80
CA ILE A 131 -5.05 -8.02 9.71
C ILE A 131 -6.16 -9.08 9.77
N ASP A 132 -7.01 -8.99 10.79
CA ASP A 132 -8.20 -9.83 10.89
C ASP A 132 -9.14 -9.62 9.71
N ASN A 133 -9.73 -10.71 9.20
CA ASN A 133 -10.58 -10.68 8.02
C ASN A 133 -11.75 -9.68 8.19
N PRO A 134 -11.78 -8.59 7.42
CA PRO A 134 -12.86 -7.63 7.52
C PRO A 134 -14.13 -8.21 6.87
N LYS A 135 -15.29 -7.63 7.17
CA LYS A 135 -16.60 -8.08 6.63
C LYS A 135 -16.64 -8.20 5.10
N HIS A 136 -15.82 -7.42 4.39
CA HIS A 136 -15.75 -7.40 2.93
C HIS A 136 -14.69 -8.38 2.35
N ASN A 137 -13.91 -9.06 3.20
CA ASN A 137 -13.00 -10.14 2.83
C ASN A 137 -13.03 -11.29 3.86
N PRO A 138 -14.18 -11.96 4.06
CA PRO A 138 -14.34 -12.96 5.12
C PRO A 138 -13.45 -14.19 4.93
N ALA A 139 -13.09 -14.52 3.69
CA ALA A 139 -12.23 -15.65 3.37
C ALA A 139 -10.74 -15.40 3.68
N GLY A 140 -10.33 -14.13 3.81
CA GLY A 140 -8.93 -13.75 3.90
C GLY A 140 -8.13 -14.04 2.63
N ASP A 141 -6.85 -13.70 2.66
CA ASP A 141 -5.95 -13.82 1.50
C ASP A 141 -4.88 -14.90 1.72
N PHE A 142 -4.34 -14.97 2.94
CA PHE A 142 -3.17 -15.79 3.26
C PHE A 142 -3.33 -16.46 4.64
N SER A 143 -2.60 -17.54 4.84
CA SER A 143 -2.44 -18.18 6.15
C SER A 143 -1.06 -17.87 6.71
N LEU A 144 -0.95 -17.83 8.04
CA LEU A 144 0.28 -17.54 8.77
C LEU A 144 0.64 -18.73 9.66
N ASN A 145 1.90 -19.17 9.60
CA ASN A 145 2.50 -20.11 10.53
C ASN A 145 3.69 -19.43 11.21
N ASP A 146 3.54 -19.10 12.49
CA ASP A 146 4.43 -18.18 13.23
C ASP A 146 4.63 -16.86 12.48
N THR A 147 5.79 -16.66 11.85
CA THR A 147 6.13 -15.47 11.07
C THR A 147 6.18 -15.73 9.56
N GLN A 148 5.83 -16.93 9.11
CA GLN A 148 5.96 -17.36 7.72
C GLN A 148 4.59 -17.48 7.06
N LEU A 149 4.41 -16.81 5.91
CA LEU A 149 3.20 -17.00 5.12
C LEU A 149 3.19 -18.37 4.46
N ILE A 150 2.01 -18.98 4.41
CA ILE A 150 1.72 -20.25 3.74
C ILE A 150 0.43 -20.12 2.91
N LEU A 151 0.31 -20.92 1.85
CA LEU A 151 -0.81 -20.82 0.90
C LEU A 151 -2.15 -21.26 1.50
N THR A 152 -2.16 -22.27 2.36
CA THR A 152 -3.40 -22.86 2.88
C THR A 152 -3.24 -23.31 4.34
N ASN A 153 -4.20 -22.93 5.18
CA ASN A 153 -4.45 -23.46 6.53
C ASN A 153 -5.91 -23.17 6.92
N LYS A 154 -6.37 -23.67 8.08
CA LYS A 154 -7.73 -23.42 8.58
C LYS A 154 -7.99 -21.96 8.95
N LYS A 155 -6.97 -21.23 9.42
CA LYS A 155 -7.09 -19.81 9.81
C LYS A 155 -6.40 -18.93 8.77
N THR A 156 -7.15 -18.01 8.18
CA THR A 156 -6.67 -17.03 7.20
C THR A 156 -6.75 -15.62 7.75
N TYR A 157 -5.96 -14.73 7.16
CA TYR A 157 -5.89 -13.31 7.44
C TYR A 157 -5.89 -12.52 6.14
N THR A 158 -6.23 -11.23 6.22
CA THR A 158 -6.25 -10.33 5.07
C THR A 158 -4.95 -9.54 5.00
N PHE A 159 -4.42 -9.35 3.80
CA PHE A 159 -3.28 -8.47 3.61
C PHE A 159 -3.71 -7.01 3.80
N SER A 160 -3.04 -6.32 4.71
CA SER A 160 -3.38 -4.93 5.08
C SER A 160 -3.14 -3.91 3.98
N GLY A 161 -2.40 -4.25 2.92
CA GLY A 161 -1.89 -3.26 1.97
C GLY A 161 -0.60 -2.56 2.40
N VAL A 162 0.01 -2.98 3.53
CA VAL A 162 1.31 -2.52 4.02
C VAL A 162 2.32 -3.67 4.00
N GLY A 163 3.48 -3.44 3.38
CA GLY A 163 4.58 -4.40 3.43
C GLY A 163 5.92 -3.81 3.03
N VAL A 164 6.99 -4.54 3.30
CA VAL A 164 8.36 -4.21 2.87
C VAL A 164 8.85 -5.28 1.91
N TYR A 165 9.52 -4.84 0.84
CA TYR A 165 9.87 -5.70 -0.29
C TYR A 165 11.33 -5.50 -0.70
N ARG A 166 12.01 -6.59 -1.05
CA ARG A 166 13.24 -6.54 -1.84
C ARG A 166 12.88 -6.37 -3.32
N PRO A 167 13.63 -5.55 -4.08
CA PRO A 167 13.51 -5.50 -5.54
C PRO A 167 13.62 -6.88 -6.20
N ASP A 168 14.41 -7.79 -5.62
CA ASP A 168 14.58 -9.18 -6.07
C ASP A 168 13.28 -9.97 -6.19
N LEU A 169 12.25 -9.63 -5.40
CA LEU A 169 10.93 -10.25 -5.52
C LEU A 169 10.36 -10.13 -6.94
N PHE A 170 10.64 -9.00 -7.60
CA PHE A 170 10.03 -8.64 -8.87
C PHE A 170 10.91 -8.97 -10.08
N LYS A 171 12.19 -9.30 -9.88
CA LYS A 171 13.14 -9.63 -10.97
C LYS A 171 12.63 -10.69 -11.96
N PRO A 172 11.97 -11.78 -11.52
CA PRO A 172 11.46 -12.80 -12.45
C PRO A 172 10.35 -12.30 -13.39
N TYR A 173 9.78 -11.12 -13.14
CA TYR A 173 8.58 -10.62 -13.78
C TYR A 173 8.80 -9.33 -14.57
N LEU A 174 10.04 -8.87 -14.76
CA LEU A 174 10.34 -7.57 -15.37
C LEU A 174 9.81 -7.39 -16.81
N PHE A 175 9.43 -8.48 -17.49
CA PHE A 175 8.83 -8.46 -18.83
C PHE A 175 7.29 -8.43 -18.82
N GLU A 176 6.66 -8.51 -17.64
CA GLU A 176 5.21 -8.46 -17.48
C GLU A 176 4.75 -7.01 -17.28
N GLU A 177 4.02 -6.44 -18.25
CA GLU A 177 3.53 -5.07 -18.12
C GLU A 177 2.36 -4.95 -17.13
N LYS A 178 1.50 -5.98 -17.06
CA LYS A 178 0.31 -6.01 -16.22
C LYS A 178 0.32 -7.21 -15.30
N LEU A 179 0.53 -6.99 -14.01
CA LEU A 179 0.69 -8.08 -13.05
C LEU A 179 0.06 -7.79 -11.68
N ALA A 180 -0.83 -8.67 -11.26
CA ALA A 180 -1.40 -8.65 -9.92
C ALA A 180 -0.35 -9.03 -8.89
N LEU A 181 -0.24 -8.23 -7.82
CA LEU A 181 0.65 -8.52 -6.70
C LEU A 181 0.33 -9.87 -6.06
N SER A 182 -0.94 -10.27 -5.98
CA SER A 182 -1.33 -11.57 -5.42
C SER A 182 -0.72 -12.76 -6.16
N LYS A 183 -0.48 -12.67 -7.48
CA LYS A 183 0.19 -13.73 -8.25
C LYS A 183 1.66 -13.86 -7.84
N VAL A 184 2.36 -12.72 -7.72
CA VAL A 184 3.76 -12.66 -7.26
C VAL A 184 3.87 -13.20 -5.84
N LEU A 185 3.02 -12.73 -4.92
CA LEU A 185 3.03 -13.19 -3.53
C LEU A 185 2.78 -14.68 -3.42
N LYS A 186 1.77 -15.24 -4.09
CA LYS A 186 1.49 -16.68 -4.04
C LYS A 186 2.66 -17.53 -4.56
N ALA A 187 3.28 -17.12 -5.66
CA ALA A 187 4.44 -17.82 -6.22
C ALA A 187 5.66 -17.81 -5.27
N THR A 188 5.85 -16.72 -4.52
CA THR A 188 6.98 -16.60 -3.57
C THR A 188 6.66 -17.23 -2.21
N ILE A 189 5.39 -17.22 -1.77
CA ILE A 189 4.91 -17.98 -0.60
C ILE A 189 5.17 -19.47 -0.80
N ALA A 190 4.94 -20.01 -2.01
CA ALA A 190 5.22 -21.42 -2.34
C ALA A 190 6.72 -21.79 -2.17
N LYS A 191 7.61 -20.80 -2.09
CA LYS A 191 9.06 -20.97 -1.86
C LYS A 191 9.49 -20.66 -0.43
N ASN A 192 8.55 -20.40 0.49
CA ASN A 192 8.81 -19.98 1.86
C ASN A 192 9.68 -18.71 1.97
N GLN A 193 9.51 -17.77 1.04
CA GLN A 193 10.33 -16.56 0.95
C GLN A 193 9.58 -15.28 1.36
N ILE A 194 8.41 -15.39 1.97
CA ILE A 194 7.65 -14.24 2.48
C ILE A 194 7.33 -14.45 3.95
N SER A 195 7.84 -13.55 4.77
CA SER A 195 7.44 -13.47 6.17
C SER A 195 6.25 -12.54 6.34
N ALA A 196 5.61 -12.57 7.50
CA ALA A 196 4.54 -11.67 7.86
C ALA A 196 4.38 -11.61 9.38
N GLU A 197 3.62 -10.60 9.81
CA GLU A 197 3.15 -10.46 11.18
C GLU A 197 1.65 -10.18 11.18
N HIS A 198 0.98 -10.52 12.29
CA HIS A 198 -0.43 -10.21 12.50
C HIS A 198 -0.56 -8.94 13.34
N TYR A 199 -1.29 -7.97 12.81
CA TYR A 199 -1.63 -6.73 13.47
C TYR A 199 -3.10 -6.72 13.86
N ALA A 200 -3.37 -6.57 15.15
CA ALA A 200 -4.72 -6.52 15.73
C ALA A 200 -5.18 -5.09 16.09
N GLY A 201 -4.42 -4.06 15.68
CA GLY A 201 -4.79 -2.67 15.90
C GLY A 201 -5.77 -2.13 14.85
N TYR A 202 -5.83 -0.81 14.71
CA TYR A 202 -6.79 -0.18 13.83
C TYR A 202 -6.37 -0.28 12.36
N TRP A 203 -7.27 -0.81 11.54
CA TRP A 203 -7.09 -0.87 10.10
C TRP A 203 -8.43 -0.73 9.38
N GLN A 204 -8.44 0.02 8.28
CA GLN A 204 -9.61 0.16 7.41
C GLN A 204 -9.24 0.45 5.95
N ASP A 205 -9.77 -0.33 5.01
CA ASP A 205 -9.82 0.03 3.57
C ASP A 205 -10.96 1.01 3.30
N ILE A 206 -10.60 2.21 2.85
CA ILE A 206 -11.49 3.29 2.41
C ILE A 206 -11.76 3.18 0.92
N GLY A 207 -12.51 2.15 0.52
CA GLY A 207 -12.82 1.93 -0.90
C GLY A 207 -14.29 1.96 -1.28
N THR A 208 -15.18 2.33 -0.37
CA THR A 208 -16.58 2.71 -0.69
C THR A 208 -17.00 3.94 0.13
N PRO A 209 -18.01 4.72 -0.30
CA PRO A 209 -18.52 5.86 0.45
C PRO A 209 -18.97 5.52 1.87
N GLU A 210 -19.56 4.34 2.07
CA GLU A 210 -20.03 3.87 3.39
C GLU A 210 -18.85 3.62 4.32
N ARG A 211 -17.75 3.03 3.81
CA ARG A 211 -16.52 2.83 4.59
C ARG A 211 -15.85 4.17 4.92
N LEU A 212 -15.88 5.14 3.99
CA LEU A 212 -15.41 6.50 4.25
C LEU A 212 -16.23 7.19 5.34
N GLU A 213 -17.55 7.11 5.28
CA GLU A 213 -18.44 7.70 6.27
C GLU A 213 -18.24 7.06 7.66
N LEU A 214 -18.13 5.74 7.70
CA LEU A 214 -17.82 5.01 8.94
C LEU A 214 -16.49 5.49 9.55
N ALA A 215 -15.44 5.61 8.73
CA ALA A 215 -14.15 6.11 9.18
C ALA A 215 -14.25 7.54 9.74
N ASN A 216 -15.00 8.43 9.10
CA ASN A 216 -15.19 9.79 9.59
C ASN A 216 -15.94 9.86 10.93
N LYS A 217 -16.85 8.92 11.20
CA LYS A 217 -17.59 8.84 12.48
C LYS A 217 -16.75 8.28 13.62
N GLN A 218 -15.73 7.49 13.32
CA GLN A 218 -14.83 6.93 14.32
C GLN A 218 -13.78 7.97 14.75
N ALA A 219 -14.10 8.76 15.78
CA ALA A 219 -13.20 9.79 16.31
C ALA A 219 -11.93 9.17 16.93
N ARG A 220 -10.86 8.94 16.13
CA ARG A 220 -9.64 8.28 16.65
C ARG A 220 -8.29 8.75 16.08
N LEU A 221 -8.17 9.20 14.82
CA LEU A 221 -6.85 9.65 14.29
C LEU A 221 -6.54 11.12 14.62
N ASN A 222 -6.95 11.60 15.80
CA ASN A 222 -6.36 12.80 16.37
C ASN A 222 -4.97 12.41 16.90
N VAL A 223 -3.99 12.37 16.01
CA VAL A 223 -2.59 12.35 16.37
C VAL A 223 -2.30 13.70 17.04
N LYS A 224 -1.90 13.64 18.32
CA LYS A 224 -1.34 14.78 19.06
C LYS A 224 -0.07 15.31 18.38
#